data_AF-A0A1G2IQF9-F1
#
_entry.id   AF-A0A1G2IQF9-F1
#
_cell.length_a   1.000
_cell.length_b   1.000
_cell.length_c   1.000
_cell.angle_alpha   90.00
_cell.angle_beta   90.00
_cell.angle_gamma   90.00
#
_symmetry.space_group_name_H-M   'P 1'
#
loop_
_entity.id
_entity.type
_entity.pdbx_description
1 polymer ?
#
loop_
_entity_poly.entity_id
_entity_poly.type
_entity_poly.pdbx_seq_one_letter_code
_entity_poly.pdbx_strand_id
1 'polypeptide(L)'
;MKPLSEKILLLLLSGIVLSVCYTPRQYWKTIKIAGREWKKINQEEAKEEIRRIYRSKLVKKETNKDGSITLVLTDKGKLRALTYRFEEMRIDRKDWDGKWRILTFDVPEKVRWGRDALRDKIKKLGFYELQKSVFVFPYDCKNEIDFIIEFFNIRQYVRFGILESIDNEKHLKEIFKIKL
;
A
#
# COMPACT_ATOMS: atom_id res chain seq x y z
N MET A 1 20.45 4.29 -16.18
CA MET A 1 19.68 3.05 -16.41
C MET A 1 18.35 3.15 -15.68
N LYS A 2 17.23 2.75 -16.30
CA LYS A 2 15.92 2.70 -15.61
C LYS A 2 15.94 1.62 -14.51
N PRO A 3 15.42 1.88 -13.30
CA PRO A 3 15.40 0.92 -12.20
C PRO A 3 14.57 -0.33 -12.54
N LEU A 4 14.90 -1.47 -11.92
CA LEU A 4 14.23 -2.76 -12.13
C LEU A 4 12.70 -2.68 -11.92
N SER A 5 12.26 -1.84 -10.96
CA SER A 5 10.85 -1.56 -10.67
C SER A 5 10.10 -0.95 -11.85
N GLU A 6 10.71 -0.02 -12.58
CA GLU A 6 10.12 0.62 -13.77
C GLU A 6 9.93 -0.39 -14.91
N LYS A 7 10.86 -1.34 -15.05
CA LYS A 7 10.78 -2.41 -16.06
C LYS A 7 9.67 -3.42 -15.74
N ILE A 8 9.50 -3.78 -14.46
CA ILE A 8 8.43 -4.67 -14.01
C ILE A 8 7.05 -4.01 -14.24
N LEU A 9 6.92 -2.71 -13.94
CA LEU A 9 5.69 -1.94 -14.19
C LEU A 9 5.32 -1.91 -15.68
N LEU A 10 6.30 -1.72 -16.57
CA LEU A 10 6.08 -1.75 -18.03
C LEU A 10 5.61 -3.12 -18.53
N LEU A 11 6.08 -4.22 -17.95
CA LEU A 11 5.61 -5.56 -18.28
C LEU A 11 4.19 -5.82 -17.77
N LEU A 12 3.87 -5.42 -16.55
CA LEU A 12 2.51 -5.55 -16.00
C LEU A 12 1.51 -4.71 -16.81
N LEU A 13 1.87 -3.47 -17.17
CA LEU A 13 1.09 -2.62 -18.07
C LEU A 13 0.90 -3.28 -19.43
N SER A 14 1.92 -3.94 -19.99
CA SER A 14 1.79 -4.65 -21.26
C SER A 14 0.79 -5.81 -21.19
N GLY A 15 0.72 -6.53 -20.06
CA GLY A 15 -0.29 -7.57 -19.84
C GLY A 15 -1.72 -7.00 -19.80
N ILE A 16 -1.91 -5.87 -19.10
CA ILE A 16 -3.20 -5.16 -19.06
C ILE A 16 -3.57 -4.65 -20.46
N VAL A 17 -2.65 -4.02 -21.18
CA VAL A 17 -2.89 -3.52 -22.54
C VAL A 17 -3.24 -4.67 -23.50
N LEU A 18 -2.57 -5.82 -23.41
CA LEU A 18 -2.91 -7.00 -24.22
C LEU A 18 -4.32 -7.51 -23.94
N SER A 19 -4.80 -7.45 -22.70
CA SER A 19 -6.17 -7.85 -22.35
C SER A 19 -7.26 -6.91 -22.93
N VAL A 20 -6.90 -5.67 -23.28
CA VAL A 20 -7.83 -4.63 -23.76
C VAL A 20 -7.58 -4.26 -25.24
N CYS A 21 -6.62 -4.90 -25.92
CA CYS A 21 -6.32 -4.60 -27.32
C CYS A 21 -7.34 -5.24 -28.28
N TYR A 22 -8.05 -4.40 -29.05
CA TYR A 22 -9.04 -4.85 -30.05
C TYR A 22 -8.51 -4.89 -31.49
N THR A 23 -7.31 -4.34 -31.76
CA THR A 23 -6.75 -4.30 -33.12
C THR A 23 -5.43 -5.07 -33.26
N PRO A 24 -5.23 -5.84 -34.34
CA PRO A 24 -3.99 -6.59 -34.57
C PRO A 24 -2.73 -5.72 -34.54
N ARG A 25 -2.80 -4.48 -35.04
CA ARG A 25 -1.65 -3.55 -35.04
C ARG A 25 -1.23 -3.12 -33.63
N GLN A 26 -2.19 -2.86 -32.74
CA GLN A 26 -1.89 -2.51 -31.34
C GLN A 26 -1.32 -3.71 -30.58
N TYR A 27 -1.85 -4.90 -30.81
CA TYR A 27 -1.34 -6.16 -30.26
C TYR A 27 0.15 -6.37 -30.61
N TRP A 28 0.52 -6.30 -31.89
CA TRP A 28 1.91 -6.45 -32.33
C TRP A 28 2.83 -5.34 -31.80
N LYS A 29 2.34 -4.10 -31.66
CA LYS A 29 3.10 -2.99 -31.08
C LYS A 29 3.40 -3.23 -29.60
N THR A 30 2.42 -3.65 -28.82
CA THR A 30 2.55 -3.96 -27.39
C THR A 30 3.50 -5.13 -27.16
N ILE A 31 3.40 -6.22 -27.93
CA ILE A 31 4.34 -7.35 -27.87
C ILE A 31 5.76 -6.91 -28.20
N LYS A 32 5.95 -6.06 -29.22
CA LYS A 32 7.29 -5.58 -29.61
C LYS A 32 7.90 -4.65 -28.56
N ILE A 33 7.08 -3.93 -27.79
CA ILE A 33 7.52 -3.10 -26.66
C ILE A 33 7.85 -4.00 -25.47
N ALA A 34 6.95 -4.91 -25.10
CA ALA A 34 7.16 -5.88 -24.02
C ALA A 34 8.40 -6.74 -24.26
N GLY A 35 8.61 -7.24 -25.47
CA GLY A 35 9.80 -8.01 -25.85
C GLY A 35 11.09 -7.20 -25.81
N ARG A 36 11.05 -5.89 -26.12
CA ARG A 36 12.21 -4.99 -26.01
C ARG A 36 12.55 -4.68 -24.56
N GLU A 37 11.55 -4.46 -23.71
CA GLU A 37 11.77 -4.24 -22.29
C GLU A 37 12.19 -5.53 -21.56
N TRP A 38 11.65 -6.68 -21.98
CA TRP A 38 12.09 -8.01 -21.53
C TRP A 38 13.55 -8.28 -21.85
N LYS A 39 14.02 -7.94 -23.06
CA LYS A 39 15.44 -8.05 -23.44
C LYS A 39 16.37 -7.12 -22.65
N LYS A 40 15.83 -6.06 -22.03
CA LYS A 40 16.58 -5.12 -21.17
C LYS A 40 16.56 -5.51 -19.69
N ILE A 41 15.79 -6.53 -19.30
CA ILE A 41 15.87 -7.13 -17.98
C ILE A 41 17.07 -8.07 -18.00
N ASN A 42 18.03 -7.82 -17.12
CA ASN A 42 19.13 -8.73 -16.94
C ASN A 42 18.56 -10.04 -16.37
N GLN A 43 18.50 -11.08 -17.23
CA GLN A 43 17.92 -12.37 -16.85
C GLN A 43 18.71 -13.05 -15.73
N GLU A 44 20.01 -12.74 -15.62
CA GLU A 44 20.86 -13.25 -14.54
C GLU A 44 20.47 -12.62 -13.21
N GLU A 45 20.37 -11.28 -13.14
CA GLU A 45 19.90 -10.56 -11.94
C GLU A 45 18.52 -11.04 -11.48
N ALA A 46 17.57 -11.19 -12.42
CA ALA A 46 16.22 -11.64 -12.08
C ALA A 46 16.21 -13.09 -11.54
N LYS A 47 17.01 -13.99 -12.13
CA LYS A 47 17.15 -15.37 -11.65
C LYS A 47 17.82 -15.42 -10.29
N GLU A 48 18.84 -14.61 -10.06
CA GLU A 48 19.53 -14.51 -8.77
C GLU A 48 18.61 -14.00 -7.68
N GLU A 49 17.81 -12.97 -7.98
CA GLU A 49 16.85 -12.40 -7.04
C GLU A 49 15.75 -13.41 -6.68
N ILE A 50 15.20 -14.13 -7.66
CA ILE A 50 14.24 -15.21 -7.41
C ILE A 50 14.87 -16.32 -6.55
N ARG A 51 16.13 -16.69 -6.83
CA ARG A 51 16.86 -17.66 -5.98
C ARG A 51 17.06 -17.13 -4.57
N ARG A 52 17.32 -15.84 -4.38
CA ARG A 52 17.45 -15.19 -3.06
C ARG A 52 16.13 -15.23 -2.28
N ILE A 53 15.02 -14.89 -2.93
CA ILE A 53 13.67 -14.93 -2.34
C ILE A 53 13.30 -16.38 -1.97
N TYR A 54 13.64 -17.35 -2.81
CA TYR A 54 13.45 -18.77 -2.53
C TYR A 54 14.31 -19.24 -1.34
N ARG A 55 15.62 -18.95 -1.34
CA ARG A 55 16.55 -19.34 -0.25
C ARG A 55 16.18 -18.70 1.09
N SER A 56 15.62 -17.49 1.08
CA SER A 56 15.13 -16.81 2.29
C SER A 56 13.79 -17.35 2.82
N LYS A 57 13.22 -18.36 2.15
CA LYS A 57 11.96 -19.05 2.46
C LYS A 57 10.74 -18.13 2.43
N LEU A 58 10.78 -17.06 1.63
CA LEU A 58 9.63 -16.16 1.42
C LEU A 58 8.64 -16.74 0.41
N VAL A 59 9.12 -17.58 -0.50
CA VAL A 59 8.30 -18.33 -1.46
C VAL A 59 8.63 -19.81 -1.40
N LYS A 60 7.65 -20.64 -1.72
CA LYS A 60 7.77 -22.09 -1.90
C LYS A 60 7.29 -22.48 -3.28
N LYS A 61 7.72 -23.66 -3.76
CA LYS A 61 7.21 -24.25 -5.00
C LYS A 61 6.03 -25.16 -4.66
N GLU A 62 4.97 -25.06 -5.43
CA GLU A 62 3.85 -25.99 -5.42
C GLU A 62 3.71 -26.59 -6.83
N THR A 63 3.53 -27.91 -6.90
CA THR A 63 3.29 -28.62 -8.15
C THR A 63 1.78 -28.70 -8.37
N ASN A 64 1.33 -28.19 -9.50
CA ASN A 64 -0.06 -28.25 -9.91
C ASN A 64 -0.41 -29.64 -10.45
N LYS A 65 -1.71 -29.92 -10.58
CA LYS A 65 -2.21 -31.22 -11.06
C LYS A 65 -1.78 -31.54 -12.49
N ASP A 66 -1.47 -30.52 -13.30
CA ASP A 66 -0.98 -30.63 -14.67
C ASP A 66 0.56 -30.80 -14.75
N GLY A 67 1.25 -30.90 -13.61
CA GLY A 67 2.70 -31.01 -13.52
C GLY A 67 3.45 -29.68 -13.60
N SER A 68 2.75 -28.55 -13.78
CA SER A 68 3.38 -27.23 -13.76
C SER A 68 3.79 -26.81 -12.34
N ILE A 69 4.80 -25.94 -12.21
CA ILE A 69 5.30 -25.45 -10.91
C ILE A 69 4.88 -23.99 -10.72
N THR A 70 4.22 -23.69 -9.61
CA THR A 70 3.88 -22.33 -9.20
C THR A 70 4.70 -21.93 -7.97
N LEU A 71 5.19 -20.69 -7.95
CA LEU A 71 5.79 -20.10 -6.75
C LEU A 71 4.70 -19.41 -5.93
N VAL A 72 4.55 -19.81 -4.67
CA VAL A 72 3.54 -19.29 -3.75
C VAL A 72 4.23 -18.67 -2.53
N LEU A 73 3.72 -17.54 -2.04
CA LEU A 73 4.20 -16.93 -0.81
C LEU A 73 3.98 -17.86 0.38
N THR A 74 5.03 -18.06 1.19
CA THR A 74 4.90 -18.68 2.51
C THR A 74 4.26 -17.71 3.48
N ASP A 75 3.85 -18.15 4.67
CA ASP A 75 3.29 -17.23 5.68
C ASP A 75 4.31 -16.18 6.12
N LYS A 76 5.61 -16.54 6.17
CA LYS A 76 6.71 -15.60 6.35
C LYS A 76 6.78 -14.58 5.20
N GLY A 77 6.62 -15.04 3.96
CA GLY A 77 6.55 -14.19 2.78
C GLY A 77 5.39 -13.22 2.81
N LYS A 78 4.19 -13.70 3.16
CA LYS A 78 2.98 -12.87 3.33
C LYS A 78 3.18 -11.82 4.40
N LEU A 79 3.69 -12.19 5.58
CA LEU A 79 3.96 -11.24 6.67
C LEU A 79 4.94 -10.16 6.23
N ARG A 80 6.04 -10.54 5.58
CA ARG A 80 7.02 -9.58 5.07
C ARG A 80 6.42 -8.64 4.01
N ALA A 81 5.57 -9.16 3.13
CA ALA A 81 4.86 -8.34 2.14
C ALA A 81 3.89 -7.35 2.81
N LEU A 82 3.18 -7.77 3.87
CA LEU A 82 2.32 -6.89 4.66
C LEU A 82 3.13 -5.80 5.37
N THR A 83 4.30 -6.13 5.93
CA THR A 83 5.22 -5.15 6.51
C THR A 83 5.64 -4.10 5.48
N TYR A 84 6.05 -4.50 4.28
CA TYR A 84 6.39 -3.54 3.22
C TYR A 84 5.21 -2.66 2.84
N ARG A 85 4.02 -3.25 2.66
CA ARG A 85 2.80 -2.48 2.39
C ARG A 85 2.52 -1.48 3.51
N PHE A 86 2.70 -1.87 4.77
CA PHE A 86 2.54 -0.99 5.92
C PHE A 86 3.56 0.15 5.89
N GLU A 87 4.85 -0.13 5.68
CA GLU A 87 5.92 0.86 5.67
C GLU A 87 5.73 1.89 4.55
N GLU A 88 5.49 1.42 3.33
CA GLU A 88 5.36 2.26 2.14
C GLU A 88 3.98 2.94 2.01
N MET A 89 3.02 2.59 2.88
CA MET A 89 1.70 3.20 2.90
C MET A 89 1.78 4.73 2.95
N ARG A 90 1.04 5.35 2.02
CA ARG A 90 0.80 6.79 1.95
C ARG A 90 -0.68 7.02 1.72
N ILE A 91 -1.19 8.11 2.25
CA ILE A 91 -2.54 8.58 1.92
C ILE A 91 -2.45 9.52 0.73
N ASP A 92 -3.31 9.31 -0.25
CA ASP A 92 -3.46 10.23 -1.37
C ASP A 92 -4.11 11.53 -0.88
N ARG A 93 -3.37 12.63 -0.99
CA ARG A 93 -3.82 13.96 -0.56
C ARG A 93 -4.48 14.68 -1.74
N LYS A 94 -5.57 14.10 -2.24
CA LYS A 94 -6.42 14.72 -3.26
C LYS A 94 -7.04 16.03 -2.75
N ASP A 95 -7.84 16.68 -3.58
CA ASP A 95 -8.64 17.82 -3.15
C ASP A 95 -9.51 17.45 -1.93
N TRP A 96 -9.56 18.37 -0.98
CA TRP A 96 -10.38 18.22 0.22
C TRP A 96 -11.86 18.24 -0.16
N ASP A 97 -12.61 17.24 0.29
CA ASP A 97 -14.04 17.08 -0.01
C ASP A 97 -14.95 17.87 0.95
N GLY A 98 -14.37 18.77 1.75
CA GLY A 98 -15.09 19.55 2.75
C GLY A 98 -15.39 18.81 4.05
N LYS A 99 -14.91 17.57 4.24
CA LYS A 99 -15.17 16.77 5.45
C LYS A 99 -13.88 16.46 6.20
N TRP A 100 -13.98 16.32 7.52
CA TRP A 100 -12.88 15.94 8.39
C TRP A 100 -12.97 14.47 8.77
N ARG A 101 -11.84 13.79 8.82
CA ARG A 101 -11.72 12.41 9.30
C ARG A 101 -11.19 12.48 10.71
N ILE A 102 -11.99 12.01 11.66
CA ILE A 102 -11.59 11.90 13.05
C ILE A 102 -11.30 10.45 13.39
N LEU A 103 -10.17 10.23 14.07
CA LEU A 103 -9.79 8.94 14.61
C LEU A 103 -9.64 9.08 16.12
N THR A 104 -10.41 8.31 16.87
CA THR A 104 -10.29 8.22 18.33
C THR A 104 -9.97 6.80 18.72
N PHE A 105 -9.18 6.63 19.78
CA PHE A 105 -8.86 5.30 20.27
C PHE A 105 -8.65 5.25 21.78
N ASP A 106 -9.10 4.15 22.38
CA ASP A 106 -8.83 3.83 23.77
C ASP A 106 -8.35 2.39 23.87
N VAL A 107 -7.02 2.23 23.80
CA VAL A 107 -6.35 0.94 23.71
C VAL A 107 -5.76 0.59 25.09
N PRO A 108 -6.14 -0.55 25.69
CA PRO A 108 -5.71 -0.91 27.03
C PRO A 108 -4.21 -1.21 27.09
N GLU A 109 -3.62 -1.04 28.27
CA GLU A 109 -2.15 -1.13 28.46
C GLU A 109 -1.59 -2.51 28.06
N LYS A 110 -2.39 -3.59 28.18
CA LYS A 110 -2.03 -4.95 27.73
C LYS A 110 -1.63 -5.02 26.24
N VAL A 111 -2.17 -4.13 25.40
CA VAL A 111 -1.86 -4.02 23.97
C VAL A 111 -1.30 -2.64 23.63
N ARG A 112 -0.57 -2.03 24.57
CA ARG A 112 0.10 -0.73 24.40
C ARG A 112 0.95 -0.64 23.13
N TRP A 113 1.64 -1.72 22.77
CA TRP A 113 2.46 -1.75 21.56
C TRP A 113 1.64 -1.40 20.30
N GLY A 114 0.39 -1.86 20.20
CA GLY A 114 -0.52 -1.55 19.10
C GLY A 114 -1.01 -0.10 19.14
N ARG A 115 -1.25 0.44 20.35
CA ARG A 115 -1.59 1.86 20.56
C ARG A 115 -0.48 2.78 20.06
N ASP A 116 0.75 2.51 20.50
CA ASP A 116 1.90 3.35 20.23
C ASP A 116 2.25 3.24 18.73
N ALA A 117 2.17 2.05 18.13
CA ALA A 117 2.38 1.85 16.70
C ALA A 117 1.30 2.52 15.81
N LEU A 118 0.02 2.45 16.20
CA LEU A 118 -1.06 3.19 15.53
C LEU A 118 -0.77 4.69 15.55
N ARG A 119 -0.50 5.25 16.74
CA ARG A 119 -0.21 6.67 16.94
C ARG A 119 0.97 7.13 16.08
N ASP A 120 2.07 6.40 16.10
CA ASP A 120 3.26 6.75 15.34
C ASP A 120 3.00 6.69 13.83
N LYS A 121 2.22 5.69 13.37
CA LYS A 121 1.90 5.55 11.95
C LYS A 121 0.97 6.66 11.46
N ILE A 122 -0.12 6.98 12.16
CA ILE A 122 -1.05 8.04 11.72
C ILE A 122 -0.38 9.42 11.74
N LYS A 123 0.49 9.70 12.71
CA LYS A 123 1.33 10.91 12.72
C LYS A 123 2.23 10.98 11.50
N LYS A 124 2.90 9.87 11.14
CA LYS A 124 3.72 9.79 9.91
C LYS A 124 2.91 9.98 8.63
N LEU A 125 1.65 9.54 8.61
CA LEU A 125 0.74 9.77 7.48
C LEU A 125 0.26 11.23 7.39
N GLY A 126 0.39 11.98 8.49
CA GLY A 126 0.14 13.42 8.55
C GLY A 126 -1.11 13.80 9.33
N PHE A 127 -1.68 12.90 10.14
CA PHE A 127 -2.77 13.27 11.05
C PHE A 127 -2.28 14.30 12.08
N TYR A 128 -3.15 15.24 12.42
CA TYR A 128 -2.93 16.20 13.50
C TYR A 128 -3.53 15.65 14.81
N GLU A 129 -2.80 15.76 15.92
CA GLU A 129 -3.28 15.34 17.24
C GLU A 129 -4.03 16.49 17.90
N LEU A 130 -5.37 16.38 17.98
CA LEU A 130 -6.22 17.37 18.65
C LEU A 130 -6.13 17.24 20.17
N GLN A 131 -6.15 16.00 20.66
CA GLN A 131 -6.02 15.63 22.06
C GLN A 131 -5.35 14.27 22.16
N LYS A 132 -5.03 13.84 23.39
CA LYS A 132 -4.49 12.50 23.62
C LYS A 132 -5.45 11.45 23.05
N SER A 133 -4.96 10.69 22.06
CA SER A 133 -5.73 9.66 21.36
C SER A 133 -6.90 10.15 20.49
N VAL A 134 -6.91 11.44 20.13
CA VAL A 134 -7.88 12.03 19.20
C VAL A 134 -7.11 12.73 18.08
N PHE A 135 -7.32 12.26 16.85
CA PHE A 135 -6.58 12.69 15.68
C PHE A 135 -7.54 13.12 14.57
N VAL A 136 -7.12 14.12 13.80
CA VAL A 136 -7.90 14.65 12.69
C VAL A 136 -7.09 14.71 11.41
N PHE A 137 -7.76 14.51 10.28
CA PHE A 137 -7.17 14.59 8.95
C PHE A 137 -8.22 15.02 7.92
N PRO A 138 -7.89 15.82 6.92
CA PRO A 138 -8.88 16.31 5.96
C PRO A 138 -9.17 15.31 4.83
N TYR A 139 -8.21 14.47 4.44
CA TYR A 139 -8.33 13.64 3.24
C TYR A 139 -8.91 12.26 3.52
N ASP A 140 -9.54 11.65 2.51
CA ASP A 140 -10.03 10.28 2.62
C ASP A 140 -8.85 9.32 2.85
N CYS A 141 -9.03 8.45 3.83
CA CYS A 141 -8.00 7.57 4.37
C CYS A 141 -8.60 6.30 4.99
N LYS A 142 -9.88 6.01 4.71
CA LYS A 142 -10.59 4.93 5.41
C LYS A 142 -9.91 3.58 5.23
N ASN A 143 -9.46 3.28 4.00
CA ASN A 143 -8.82 2.00 3.67
C ASN A 143 -7.46 1.85 4.38
N GLU A 144 -6.68 2.92 4.44
CA GLU A 144 -5.38 2.95 5.12
C GLU A 144 -5.55 2.75 6.62
N ILE A 145 -6.52 3.45 7.23
CA ILE A 145 -6.85 3.30 8.64
C ILE A 145 -7.34 1.89 8.95
N ASP A 146 -8.26 1.34 8.15
CA ASP A 146 -8.74 -0.03 8.34
C ASP A 146 -7.58 -1.03 8.23
N PHE A 147 -6.67 -0.88 7.26
CA PHE A 147 -5.50 -1.74 7.15
C PHE A 147 -4.61 -1.67 8.40
N ILE A 148 -4.32 -0.47 8.92
CA ILE A 148 -3.47 -0.31 10.12
C ILE A 148 -4.13 -0.97 11.34
N ILE A 149 -5.44 -0.76 11.51
CA ILE A 149 -6.22 -1.31 12.62
C ILE A 149 -6.22 -2.84 12.59
N GLU A 150 -6.42 -3.44 11.42
CA GLU A 150 -6.37 -4.90 11.23
C GLU A 150 -4.95 -5.44 11.44
N PHE A 151 -3.94 -4.74 10.91
CA PHE A 151 -2.55 -5.15 11.01
C PHE A 151 -2.09 -5.28 12.47
N PHE A 152 -2.58 -4.42 13.36
CA PHE A 152 -2.30 -4.47 14.80
C PHE A 152 -3.37 -5.20 15.62
N ASN A 153 -4.45 -5.68 15.00
CA ASN A 153 -5.56 -6.36 15.65
C ASN A 153 -6.19 -5.55 16.81
N ILE A 154 -6.45 -4.26 16.58
CA ILE A 154 -6.97 -3.32 17.60
C ILE A 154 -8.34 -2.73 17.26
N ARG A 155 -9.08 -3.32 16.31
CA ARG A 155 -10.35 -2.76 15.80
C ARG A 155 -11.35 -2.38 16.88
N GLN A 156 -11.52 -3.22 17.89
CA GLN A 156 -12.47 -2.99 18.96
C GLN A 156 -12.19 -1.70 19.77
N TYR A 157 -10.95 -1.21 19.77
CA TYR A 157 -10.49 -0.05 20.55
C TYR A 157 -10.45 1.26 19.75
N VAL A 158 -10.71 1.22 18.45
CA VAL A 158 -10.55 2.37 17.55
C VAL A 158 -11.90 2.76 16.97
N ARG A 159 -12.18 4.07 16.88
CA ARG A 159 -13.36 4.62 16.22
C ARG A 159 -12.91 5.62 15.16
N PHE A 160 -13.51 5.50 13.99
CA PHE A 160 -13.29 6.39 12.87
C PHE A 160 -14.62 7.07 12.53
N GLY A 161 -14.59 8.39 12.40
CA GLY A 161 -15.75 9.19 12.05
C GLY A 161 -15.43 10.15 10.90
N ILE A 162 -16.49 10.57 10.22
CA ILE A 162 -16.45 11.67 9.26
C ILE A 162 -17.26 12.80 9.88
N LEU A 163 -16.66 13.98 10.01
CA LEU A 163 -17.29 15.17 10.54
C LEU A 163 -17.50 16.15 9.40
N GLU A 164 -18.68 16.74 9.32
CA GLU A 164 -18.96 17.83 8.37
C GLU A 164 -18.38 19.15 8.84
N SER A 165 -18.20 19.32 10.15
CA SER A 165 -17.58 20.49 10.75
C SER A 165 -16.84 20.12 12.02
N ILE A 166 -15.88 20.96 12.38
CA ILE A 166 -15.11 20.87 13.64
C ILE A 166 -14.82 22.29 14.12
N ASP A 167 -14.73 22.47 15.44
CA ASP A 167 -14.30 23.73 16.01
C ASP A 167 -12.85 24.07 15.59
N ASN A 168 -12.48 25.35 15.65
CA ASN A 168 -11.16 25.83 15.23
C ASN A 168 -10.77 25.45 13.80
N GLU A 169 -11.75 25.26 12.91
CA GLU A 169 -11.54 24.80 11.54
C GLU A 169 -10.51 25.66 10.77
N LYS A 170 -10.54 26.98 10.97
CA LYS A 170 -9.57 27.90 10.34
C LYS A 170 -8.12 27.51 10.66
N HIS A 171 -7.82 27.25 11.93
CA HIS A 171 -6.49 26.83 12.37
C HIS A 171 -6.08 25.47 11.77
N LEU A 172 -7.02 24.52 11.71
CA LEU A 172 -6.75 23.22 11.08
C LEU A 172 -6.50 23.37 9.57
N LYS A 173 -7.29 24.19 8.87
CA LYS A 173 -7.08 24.49 7.44
C LYS A 173 -5.70 25.08 7.19
N GLU A 174 -5.19 25.95 8.07
CA GLU A 174 -3.83 26.47 8.00
C GLU A 174 -2.76 25.38 8.16
N ILE A 175 -2.91 24.50 9.17
CA ILE A 175 -2.00 23.37 9.40
C ILE A 175 -1.91 22.47 8.16
N PHE A 176 -3.06 22.16 7.56
CA PHE A 176 -3.16 21.30 6.39
C PHE A 176 -2.96 22.02 5.06
N LYS A 177 -2.77 23.34 5.06
CA LYS A 177 -2.63 24.20 3.87
C LYS A 177 -3.79 24.05 2.89
N ILE A 178 -5.00 23.90 3.42
CA ILE A 178 -6.24 23.88 2.65
C ILE A 178 -6.61 25.31 2.32
N LYS A 179 -6.92 25.59 1.05
CA LYS A 179 -7.39 26.94 0.64
C LYS A 179 -8.69 27.27 1.37
N LEU A 180 -8.72 28.46 1.98
CA LEU A 180 -9.90 29.03 2.61
C LEU A 180 -10.97 29.39 1.57
#